data_AF-A0A383EY78-F1
#
_entry.id   AF-A0A383EY78-F1
#
_cell.length_a   1.000
_cell.length_b   1.000
_cell.length_c   1.000
_cell.angle_alpha   90.00
_cell.angle_beta   90.00
_cell.angle_gamma   90.00
#
_symmetry.space_group_name_H-M   'P 1'
#
loop_
_entity.id
_entity.type
_entity.pdbx_description
1 polymer ?
#
loop_
_entity_poly.entity_id
_entity_poly.type
_entity_poly.pdbx_seq_one_letter_code
_entity_poly.pdbx_strand_id
1 'polypeptide(L)' 'MDIKQARKNVIEQQIRPWGGLNVRANQALIDVPRENFVPEGYQNLVFADIEIPLDSDQKMLSPKI' A
#
# COMPACT_ATOMS: atom_id res chain seq x y z
N MET A 1 11.67 -10.76 4.33
CA MET A 1 11.24 -9.96 3.16
C MET A 1 11.69 -8.52 3.40
N ASP A 2 12.39 -7.89 2.47
CA ASP A 2 12.79 -6.48 2.64
C ASP A 2 11.57 -5.59 2.36
N ILE A 3 11.00 -5.03 3.42
CA ILE A 3 9.79 -4.20 3.39
C ILE A 3 10.01 -2.96 2.51
N LYS A 4 11.22 -2.38 2.51
CA LYS A 4 11.53 -1.20 1.69
C LYS A 4 11.53 -1.55 0.21
N GLN A 5 12.09 -2.70 -0.15
CA GLN A 5 12.07 -3.19 -1.53
C GLN A 5 10.65 -3.55 -1.97
N ALA A 6 9.87 -4.22 -1.10
CA ALA A 6 8.48 -4.57 -1.38
C ALA A 6 7.61 -3.32 -1.60
N ARG A 7 7.80 -2.27 -0.79
CA ARG A 7 7.12 -0.98 -0.96
C ARG A 7 7.43 -0.33 -2.30
N LYS A 8 8.72 -0.27 -2.69
CA LYS A 8 9.13 0.25 -4.00
C LYS A 8 8.48 -0.53 -5.14
N ASN A 9 8.50 -1.86 -5.06
CA ASN A 9 7.91 -2.73 -6.08
C ASN A 9 6.40 -2.47 -6.24
N VAL A 10 5.65 -2.32 -5.14
CA VAL A 10 4.22 -2.05 -5.20
C VAL A 10 3.92 -0.68 -5.82
N ILE A 11 4.66 0.36 -5.42
CA ILE A 11 4.47 1.70 -5.99
C ILE A 11 4.77 1.70 -7.50
N GLU A 12 5.88 1.08 -7.92
CA GLU A 12 6.32 1.09 -9.32
C GLU A 12 5.50 0.19 -10.23
N GLN A 13 5.09 -0.99 -9.75
CA GLN A 13 4.43 -2.01 -10.57
C GLN A 13 2.91 -2.02 -10.43
N GLN A 14 2.35 -1.54 -9.32
CA GLN A 14 0.90 -1.58 -9.09
C GLN A 14 0.27 -0.18 -9.14
N ILE A 15 0.92 0.85 -8.59
CA ILE A 15 0.32 2.20 -8.47
C ILE A 15 0.60 3.08 -9.69
N ARG A 16 1.87 3.19 -10.10
CA ARG A 16 2.27 4.02 -11.25
C ARG A 16 1.55 3.64 -12.56
N PRO A 17 1.35 2.35 -12.90
CA PRO A 17 0.70 1.97 -14.17
C PRO A 17 -0.78 2.36 -14.29
N TRP A 18 -1.48 2.56 -13.18
CA TRP A 18 -2.93 2.80 -13.14
C TRP A 18 -3.33 4.29 -13.16
N GLY A 19 -2.38 5.20 -13.32
CA GLY A 19 -2.64 6.65 -13.29
C GLY A 19 -1.85 7.41 -12.22
N GLY A 20 -0.92 6.74 -11.53
CA GLY A 20 0.09 7.34 -10.65
C GLY A 20 1.12 8.19 -11.41
N LEU A 21 0.68 9.11 -12.29
CA LEU A 21 1.50 10.16 -12.88
C LEU A 21 1.53 11.42 -12.01
N ASN A 22 0.71 11.47 -10.95
CA ASN A 22 0.75 12.55 -9.98
C ASN A 22 1.94 12.35 -9.02
N VAL A 23 3.03 13.08 -9.29
CA VAL A 23 4.26 13.05 -8.49
C VAL A 23 4.00 13.33 -7.01
N ARG A 24 3.10 14.25 -6.68
CA ARG A 24 2.77 14.58 -5.28
C ARG A 24 2.09 13.42 -4.57
N ALA A 25 1.15 12.73 -5.24
CA ALA A 25 0.48 11.56 -4.68
C ALA A 25 1.46 10.39 -4.47
N ASN A 26 2.33 10.14 -5.44
CA ASN A 26 3.36 9.10 -5.32
C ASN A 26 4.34 9.39 -4.18
N GLN A 27 4.75 10.66 -4.00
CA GLN A 27 5.62 11.05 -2.90
C GLN A 27 4.94 10.85 -1.54
N ALA A 28 3.65 11.19 -1.42
CA ALA A 28 2.89 10.95 -0.20
C ALA A 28 2.85 9.46 0.18
N LEU A 29 2.73 8.55 -0.79
CA LEU A 29 2.76 7.10 -0.57
C LEU A 29 4.13 6.58 -0.10
N ILE A 30 5.20 7.30 -0.41
CA ILE A 30 6.57 6.99 0.07
C ILE A 30 6.76 7.51 1.49
N ASP A 31 6.33 8.76 1.73
CA ASP A 31 6.52 9.48 2.99
C ASP A 31 5.61 8.97 4.11
N VAL A 32 4.45 8.40 3.76
CA VAL A 32 3.46 7.82 4.68
C VAL A 32 3.31 6.32 4.38
N PRO A 33 4.13 5.45 4.99
CA PRO A 33 4.13 4.02 4.70
C PRO A 33 2.85 3.35 5.18
N ARG A 34 2.08 2.72 4.28
CA ARG A 34 0.83 2.04 4.64
C ARG A 34 1.03 0.88 5.62
N GLU A 35 2.19 0.24 5.64
CA GLU A 35 2.52 -0.86 6.56
C GLU A 35 2.51 -0.46 8.03
N ASN A 36 2.62 0.83 8.34
CA ASN A 36 2.52 1.32 9.71
C ASN A 36 1.07 1.31 10.23
N PHE A 37 0.08 1.13 9.34
CA PHE A 37 -1.35 1.21 9.65
C PHE A 37 -2.07 -0.13 9.47
N VAL A 38 -1.34 -1.20 9.14
CA VAL A 38 -1.91 -2.55 8.94
C VAL A 38 -1.94 -3.30 10.27
N PRO A 39 -3.06 -3.97 10.62
CA PRO A 39 -3.12 -4.80 11.82
C PRO A 39 -2.11 -5.96 11.75
N GLU A 40 -1.59 -6.39 12.90
CA GLU A 40 -0.48 -7.35 12.98
C GLU A 40 -0.75 -8.66 12.21
N GLY A 41 -1.98 -9.18 12.27
CA GLY A 41 -2.38 -10.39 11.56
C GLY A 41 -2.35 -10.31 10.02
N TYR A 42 -2.28 -9.09 9.47
CA TYR A 42 -2.30 -8.84 8.03
C TYR A 42 -0.99 -8.24 7.49
N GLN A 43 0.07 -8.15 8.30
CA GLN A 43 1.35 -7.57 7.86
C GLN A 43 1.93 -8.27 6.62
N ASN A 44 1.77 -9.58 6.50
CA ASN A 44 2.24 -10.34 5.33
C ASN A 44 1.43 -10.04 4.05
N LEU A 45 0.26 -9.43 4.18
CA LEU A 45 -0.66 -9.09 3.10
C LEU A 45 -0.68 -7.59 2.80
N VAL A 46 0.15 -6.79 3.46
CA VAL A 46 0.17 -5.32 3.32
C VAL A 46 0.31 -4.83 1.87
N PHE A 47 1.02 -5.59 1.03
CA PHE A 47 1.31 -5.28 -0.36
C PHE A 47 0.48 -6.10 -1.36
N ALA A 48 -0.43 -6.95 -0.86
CA ALA A 48 -1.34 -7.71 -1.70
C ALA A 48 -2.42 -6.79 -2.26
N ASP A 49 -2.90 -7.11 -3.47
CA ASP A 49 -3.99 -6.40 -4.13
C ASP A 49 -5.35 -6.81 -3.55
N ILE A 50 -5.53 -6.56 -2.25
CA ILE A 50 -6.74 -6.89 -1.49
C ILE A 50 -7.07 -5.76 -0.53
N GLU A 51 -8.33 -5.72 -0.10
CA GLU A 51 -8.74 -4.90 1.02
C GLU A 51 -8.37 -5.58 2.34
N ILE A 52 -7.87 -4.80 3.31
CA ILE A 52 -7.47 -5.30 4.63
C ILE A 52 -8.45 -4.77 5.67
N PRO A 53 -9.16 -5.64 6.41
CA PRO A 53 -10.00 -5.21 7.52
C PRO A 53 -9.17 -4.48 8.58
N LEU A 54 -9.60 -3.28 8.98
CA LEU A 54 -9.00 -2.50 10.07
C LEU A 54 -9.80 -2.64 11.37
N ASP A 55 -11.13 -2.59 11.23
CA ASP A 55 -12.12 -2.78 12.30
C ASP A 55 -13.39 -3.37 11.65
N SER A 56 -14.40 -3.60 12.46
CA SER A 56 -15.72 -4.17 12.18
C SER A 56 -16.41 -3.63 10.92
N ASP A 57 -16.21 -2.34 10.61
CA ASP A 57 -16.85 -1.66 9.47
C ASP A 57 -15.85 -0.88 8.59
N GLN A 58 -14.55 -1.02 8.85
CA GLN A 58 -13.51 -0.27 8.15
C GLN A 58 -12.50 -1.19 7.49
N LYS A 59 -12.09 -0.80 6.29
CA LYS A 59 -11.10 -1.52 5.50
C LYS A 59 -10.09 -0.56 4.89
N MET A 60 -8.83 -0.96 4.93
CA MET A 60 -7.80 -0.35 4.11
C MET A 60 -7.99 -0.85 2.68
N LEU A 61 -8.05 0.09 1.74
CA LEU A 61 -8.21 -0.22 0.32
C LEU A 61 -6.99 -0.99 -0.21
N SER A 62 -7.20 -1.69 -1.33
CA SER A 62 -6.09 -2.29 -2.06
C SER A 62 -5.10 -1.20 -2.49
N PRO A 63 -3.80 -1.53 -2.65
CA PRO A 63 -2.78 -0.57 -3.05
C PRO A 63 -3.00 0.01 -4.45
N LYS A 64 -3.86 -0.60 -5.28
CA LYS A 64 -4.24 -0.07 -6.60
C LYS A 64 -5.35 0.97 -6.44
N ILE A 65 -5.27 2.05 -7.21
CA ILE A 65 -6.30 3.12 -7.26
C ILE A 65 -7.51 2.63 -8.03
#